data_AF-A0A034WG47-F1
#
_entry.id   AF-A0A034WG47-F1
#
_cell.length_a   1.000
_cell.length_b   1.000
_cell.length_c   1.000
_cell.angle_alpha   90.00
_cell.angle_beta   90.00
_cell.angle_gamma   90.00
#
_symmetry.space_group_name_H-M   'P 1'
#
loop_
_entity.id
_entity.type
_entity.pdbx_description
1 polymer ?
#
loop_
_entity_poly.entity_id
_entity_poly.type
_entity_poly.pdbx_seq_one_letter_code
_entity_poly.pdbx_strand_id
1 'polypeptide(L)'
;MDANETNIEDNIWAGILCAVFFFLIISLLAFPNGPFTRPHPAVWRIIFGCSVLYLLMLQFFMFQNYKTIMNIFYWLDPKLEHFHINMEKEYGANCSDLSFDRIYSTIDVFAWGHFLGWAFKAVLIRHAGILWAISVMWEITEITFAHLLPNFVECWWDALILDVLICNGLGIWVGLRICKALEMREYKWASIKDISTTTGKLKRVVLQFTPESFTSIRWLDPKSTAMRFAAVCQLVIFWQVTEL
;
A
#
# COMPACT_ATOMS: atom_id res chain seq x y z
N MET A 1 21.17 -3.31 -33.40
CA MET A 1 19.92 -4.08 -33.38
C MET A 1 19.19 -3.67 -34.63
N ASP A 2 19.22 -4.51 -35.66
CA ASP A 2 18.52 -4.24 -36.91
C ASP A 2 17.02 -4.42 -36.65
N ALA A 3 16.24 -3.36 -36.82
CA ALA A 3 14.80 -3.42 -36.67
C ALA A 3 14.23 -4.33 -37.76
N ASN A 4 13.48 -5.36 -37.38
CA ASN A 4 12.85 -6.23 -38.36
C ASN A 4 11.65 -5.48 -38.95
N GLU A 5 11.76 -4.99 -40.19
CA GLU A 5 10.70 -4.19 -40.84
C GLU A 5 9.37 -4.94 -41.03
N THR A 6 9.35 -6.26 -40.82
CA THR A 6 8.17 -7.11 -41.03
C THR A 6 7.29 -7.31 -39.80
N ASN A 7 7.81 -7.09 -38.57
CA ASN A 7 7.02 -7.29 -37.34
C ASN A 7 7.15 -6.11 -36.38
N ILE A 8 6.18 -5.20 -36.46
CA ILE A 8 6.10 -3.98 -35.64
C ILE A 8 5.95 -4.33 -34.15
N GLU A 9 5.20 -5.37 -33.81
CA GLU A 9 4.95 -5.76 -32.41
C GLU A 9 6.23 -6.24 -31.73
N ASP A 10 7.04 -7.05 -32.41
CA ASP A 10 8.33 -7.51 -31.90
C ASP A 10 9.29 -6.33 -31.67
N ASN A 11 9.28 -5.35 -32.58
CA ASN A 11 10.09 -4.14 -32.44
C ASN A 11 9.65 -3.30 -31.23
N ILE A 12 8.34 -3.15 -31.01
CA ILE A 12 7.79 -2.46 -29.84
C ILE A 12 8.17 -3.20 -28.55
N TRP A 13 8.01 -4.53 -28.52
CA TRP A 13 8.36 -5.36 -27.37
C TRP A 13 9.86 -5.27 -27.03
N ALA A 14 10.72 -5.40 -28.03
CA ALA A 14 12.16 -5.24 -27.87
C ALA A 14 12.53 -3.83 -27.38
N GLY A 15 11.86 -2.80 -27.90
CA GLY A 15 12.01 -1.41 -27.46
C GLY A 15 11.63 -1.21 -25.99
N ILE A 16 10.50 -1.77 -25.55
CA ILE A 16 10.06 -1.73 -24.14
C ILE A 16 11.08 -2.44 -23.24
N LEU A 17 11.50 -3.65 -23.59
CA LEU A 17 12.51 -4.40 -22.81
C LEU A 17 13.82 -3.63 -22.69
N CYS A 18 14.28 -3.01 -23.78
CA CYS A 18 15.47 -2.18 -23.82
C CYS A 18 15.33 -0.94 -22.91
N ALA A 19 14.21 -0.23 -23.01
CA ALA A 19 13.93 0.94 -22.18
C ALA A 19 13.89 0.58 -20.68
N VAL A 20 13.21 -0.51 -20.32
CA VAL A 20 13.16 -1.02 -18.94
C VAL A 20 14.57 -1.40 -18.46
N PHE A 21 15.33 -2.14 -19.26
CA PHE A 21 16.68 -2.56 -18.91
C PHE A 21 17.60 -1.37 -18.60
N PHE A 22 17.68 -0.38 -19.50
CA PHE A 22 18.50 0.80 -19.29
C PHE A 22 17.98 1.68 -18.15
N PHE A 23 16.67 1.79 -17.98
CA PHE A 23 16.10 2.50 -16.83
C PHE A 23 16.51 1.83 -15.51
N LEU A 24 16.53 0.50 -15.43
CA LEU A 24 16.97 -0.22 -14.23
C LEU A 24 18.48 -0.06 -13.97
N ILE A 25 19.30 0.07 -15.01
CA ILE A 25 20.72 0.45 -14.86
C ILE A 25 20.84 1.87 -14.28
N ILE A 26 20.08 2.83 -14.83
CA ILE A 26 20.06 4.21 -14.30
C ILE A 26 19.59 4.22 -12.85
N SER A 27 18.54 3.48 -12.53
CA SER A 27 18.02 3.31 -11.18
C SER A 27 19.10 2.81 -10.23
N LEU A 28 19.83 1.77 -10.63
CA LEU A 28 20.94 1.21 -9.84
C LEU A 28 22.05 2.24 -9.56
N LEU A 29 22.43 3.04 -10.57
CA LEU A 29 23.55 3.98 -10.48
C LEU A 29 23.18 5.30 -9.80
N ALA A 30 22.01 5.85 -10.11
CA ALA A 30 21.62 7.22 -9.76
C ALA A 30 20.68 7.32 -8.56
N PHE A 31 19.88 6.29 -8.25
CA PHE A 31 18.91 6.40 -7.16
C PHE A 31 19.61 6.35 -5.79
N PRO A 32 19.11 7.14 -4.81
CA PRO A 32 19.70 7.17 -3.48
C PRO A 32 19.46 5.84 -2.75
N ASN A 33 20.29 5.58 -1.75
CA ASN A 33 20.06 4.44 -0.85
C ASN A 33 18.83 4.69 0.00
N GLY A 34 17.88 3.75 -0.03
CA GLY A 34 16.75 3.73 0.89
C GLY A 34 17.13 3.28 2.30
N PRO A 35 16.15 3.17 3.21
CA PRO A 35 16.36 2.69 4.58
C PRO A 35 16.78 1.22 4.66
N PHE A 36 16.58 0.45 3.59
CA PHE A 36 16.98 -0.95 3.49
C PHE A 36 18.41 -1.08 2.95
N THR A 37 19.25 -1.79 3.70
CA THR A 37 20.68 -1.94 3.37
C THR A 37 21.07 -3.36 2.94
N ARG A 38 20.29 -4.39 3.31
CA ARG A 38 20.55 -5.82 3.02
C ARG A 38 19.44 -6.41 2.14
N PRO A 39 19.70 -7.31 1.18
CA PRO A 39 20.97 -8.02 0.98
C PRO A 39 22.09 -7.14 0.38
N HIS A 40 21.75 -6.18 -0.47
CA HIS A 40 22.68 -5.16 -0.97
C HIS A 40 21.90 -3.90 -1.39
N PRO A 41 22.44 -2.68 -1.24
CA PRO A 41 21.75 -1.45 -1.67
C PRO A 41 21.36 -1.44 -3.15
N ALA A 42 22.16 -2.09 -4.01
CA ALA A 42 21.84 -2.29 -5.42
C ALA A 42 20.46 -2.93 -5.66
N VAL A 43 20.14 -3.97 -4.89
CA VAL A 43 18.86 -4.69 -5.00
C VAL A 43 17.71 -3.75 -4.70
N TRP A 44 17.84 -2.94 -3.64
CA TRP A 44 16.80 -1.98 -3.26
C TRP A 44 16.64 -0.83 -4.24
N ARG A 45 17.74 -0.36 -4.84
CA ARG A 45 17.66 0.63 -5.91
C ARG A 45 16.96 0.08 -7.15
N ILE A 46 17.23 -1.17 -7.54
CA ILE A 46 16.53 -1.83 -8.65
C ILE A 46 15.04 -1.98 -8.32
N ILE A 47 14.70 -2.47 -7.12
CA ILE A 47 13.30 -2.58 -6.66
C ILE A 47 12.60 -1.21 -6.69
N PHE A 48 13.26 -0.16 -6.20
CA PHE A 48 12.70 1.19 -6.25
C PHE A 48 12.49 1.66 -7.70
N GLY A 49 13.41 1.34 -8.62
CA GLY A 49 13.25 1.54 -10.05
C GLY A 49 12.02 0.83 -10.63
N CYS A 50 11.85 -0.45 -10.31
CA CYS A 50 10.66 -1.21 -10.70
C CYS A 50 9.37 -0.56 -10.16
N SER A 51 9.37 -0.07 -8.93
CA SER A 51 8.22 0.63 -8.34
C SER A 51 7.90 1.94 -9.07
N VAL A 52 8.91 2.70 -9.51
CA VAL A 52 8.71 3.91 -10.32
C VAL A 52 8.14 3.55 -11.70
N LEU A 53 8.69 2.53 -12.37
CA LEU A 53 8.14 2.06 -13.65
C LEU A 53 6.69 1.59 -13.51
N TYR A 54 6.37 0.84 -12.44
CA TYR A 54 5.02 0.41 -12.13
C TYR A 54 4.07 1.61 -11.93
N LEU A 55 4.50 2.63 -11.18
CA LEU A 55 3.71 3.85 -10.99
C LEU A 55 3.45 4.58 -12.32
N LEU A 56 4.47 4.71 -13.18
CA LEU A 56 4.32 5.34 -14.49
C LEU A 56 3.37 4.54 -15.40
N MET A 57 3.44 3.21 -15.36
CA MET A 57 2.52 2.33 -16.09
C MET A 57 1.07 2.48 -15.60
N LEU A 58 0.86 2.54 -14.28
CA LEU A 58 -0.48 2.79 -13.71
C LEU A 58 -1.01 4.16 -14.13
N GLN A 59 -0.16 5.20 -14.11
CA GLN A 59 -0.54 6.52 -14.57
C GLN A 59 -0.92 6.53 -16.06
N PHE A 60 -0.21 5.76 -16.89
CA PHE A 60 -0.54 5.56 -18.29
C PHE A 60 -1.89 4.86 -18.47
N PHE A 61 -2.14 3.76 -17.74
CA PHE A 61 -3.41 3.03 -17.78
C PHE A 61 -4.61 3.85 -17.33
N MET A 62 -4.41 4.78 -16.38
CA MET A 62 -5.47 5.71 -15.96
C MET A 62 -6.05 6.53 -17.13
N PHE A 63 -5.29 6.77 -18.20
CA PHE A 63 -5.74 7.48 -19.39
C PHE A 63 -6.24 6.57 -20.51
N GLN A 64 -6.19 5.25 -20.34
CA GLN A 64 -6.67 4.29 -21.33
C GLN A 64 -8.12 3.89 -21.03
N ASN A 65 -8.87 3.54 -22.07
CA ASN A 65 -10.20 2.94 -21.88
C ASN A 65 -10.07 1.43 -21.57
N TYR A 66 -11.12 0.84 -20.98
CA TYR A 66 -11.13 -0.56 -20.59
C TYR A 66 -10.77 -1.53 -21.73
N LYS A 67 -11.32 -1.31 -22.93
CA LYS A 67 -11.04 -2.17 -24.09
C LYS A 67 -9.56 -2.13 -24.49
N THR A 68 -8.96 -0.95 -24.49
CA THR A 68 -7.53 -0.76 -24.77
C THR A 68 -6.68 -1.46 -23.71
N ILE A 69 -7.00 -1.31 -22.42
CA ILE A 69 -6.28 -1.98 -21.33
C ILE A 69 -6.32 -3.50 -21.51
N MET A 70 -7.51 -4.07 -21.75
CA MET A 70 -7.65 -5.51 -21.95
C MET A 70 -6.89 -6.00 -23.19
N ASN A 71 -6.93 -5.25 -24.30
CA ASN A 71 -6.14 -5.59 -25.48
C ASN A 71 -4.63 -5.58 -25.21
N ILE A 72 -4.13 -4.62 -24.40
CA ILE A 72 -2.73 -4.60 -23.96
C ILE A 72 -2.40 -5.84 -23.12
N PHE A 73 -3.29 -6.24 -22.21
CA PHE A 73 -3.09 -7.47 -21.43
C PHE A 73 -3.11 -8.74 -22.28
N TYR A 74 -4.01 -8.85 -23.26
CA TYR A 74 -4.04 -9.99 -24.18
C TYR A 74 -2.82 -10.02 -25.09
N TRP A 75 -2.30 -8.87 -25.49
CA TRP A 75 -1.03 -8.80 -26.22
C TRP A 75 0.16 -9.26 -25.35
N LEU A 76 0.17 -8.90 -24.07
CA LEU A 76 1.23 -9.28 -23.12
C LEU A 76 1.17 -10.78 -22.74
N ASP A 77 -0.02 -11.31 -22.49
CA ASP A 77 -0.27 -12.72 -22.22
C ASP A 77 -1.54 -13.18 -22.96
N PRO A 78 -1.40 -13.77 -24.17
CA PRO A 78 -2.53 -14.23 -24.97
C PRO A 78 -3.42 -15.27 -24.28
N LYS A 79 -2.91 -15.96 -23.24
CA LYS A 79 -3.71 -16.95 -22.49
C LYS A 79 -4.84 -16.29 -21.71
N LEU A 80 -4.72 -15.00 -21.40
CA LEU A 80 -5.74 -14.24 -20.68
C LEU A 80 -7.04 -14.07 -21.48
N GLU A 81 -6.99 -14.13 -22.82
CA GLU A 81 -8.18 -13.95 -23.67
C GLU A 81 -9.24 -15.04 -23.45
N HIS A 82 -8.79 -16.26 -23.13
CA HIS A 82 -9.65 -17.40 -22.85
C HIS A 82 -9.70 -17.77 -21.36
N PHE A 83 -9.04 -16.99 -20.52
CA PHE A 83 -9.04 -17.22 -19.09
C PHE A 83 -10.33 -16.68 -18.47
N HIS A 84 -11.12 -17.58 -17.89
CA HIS A 84 -12.28 -17.23 -17.10
C HIS A 84 -12.04 -17.68 -15.66
N ILE A 85 -12.20 -16.76 -14.72
CA ILE A 85 -12.23 -17.07 -13.29
C ILE A 85 -13.53 -17.82 -13.03
N ASN A 86 -13.47 -18.94 -12.31
CA ASN A 86 -14.67 -19.64 -11.85
C ASN A 86 -15.42 -18.74 -10.85
N MET A 87 -16.32 -17.92 -11.36
CA MET A 87 -17.22 -17.06 -10.59
C MET A 87 -18.28 -17.87 -9.80
N GLU A 88 -18.22 -19.20 -9.84
CA GLU A 88 -19.19 -20.09 -9.20
C GLU A 88 -18.97 -20.28 -7.70
N LYS A 89 -17.83 -19.83 -7.15
CA LYS A 89 -17.57 -19.98 -5.72
C LYS A 89 -18.22 -18.85 -4.93
N GLU A 90 -19.45 -19.09 -4.48
CA GLU A 90 -20.13 -18.22 -3.53
C GLU A 90 -19.59 -18.46 -2.11
N TYR A 91 -18.81 -17.51 -1.61
CA TYR A 91 -18.20 -17.56 -0.27
C TYR A 91 -19.24 -17.39 0.85
N GLY A 92 -20.18 -16.45 0.69
CA GLY A 92 -21.21 -16.10 1.67
C GLY A 92 -22.55 -16.86 1.56
N ALA A 93 -22.60 -18.00 0.88
CA ALA A 93 -23.83 -18.81 0.78
C ALA A 93 -23.97 -19.79 1.96
N ASN A 94 -25.18 -19.87 2.54
CA ASN A 94 -25.54 -20.83 3.60
C ASN A 94 -24.57 -20.90 4.80
N CYS A 95 -24.32 -19.76 5.45
CA CYS A 95 -23.38 -19.62 6.58
C CYS A 95 -23.71 -20.37 7.88
N SER A 96 -24.74 -21.22 7.86
CA SER A 96 -25.07 -22.14 8.95
C SER A 96 -24.51 -23.55 8.71
N ASP A 97 -24.09 -23.86 7.48
CA ASP A 97 -23.44 -25.13 7.16
C ASP A 97 -21.95 -25.06 7.54
N LEU A 98 -21.57 -25.88 8.53
CA LEU A 98 -20.20 -26.05 9.01
C LEU A 98 -19.68 -27.46 8.70
N SER A 99 -20.16 -28.07 7.62
CA SER A 99 -19.66 -29.36 7.14
C SER A 99 -18.15 -29.29 6.87
N PHE A 100 -17.46 -30.42 7.07
CA PHE A 100 -16.01 -30.51 6.86
C PHE A 100 -15.62 -30.14 5.42
N ASP A 101 -16.40 -30.62 4.44
CA ASP A 101 -16.17 -30.32 3.03
C ASP A 101 -16.29 -28.82 2.73
N ARG A 102 -17.25 -28.13 3.35
CA ARG A 102 -17.40 -26.67 3.24
C ARG A 102 -16.17 -25.96 3.81
N ILE A 103 -15.77 -26.28 5.04
CA ILE A 103 -14.61 -25.65 5.70
C ILE A 103 -13.33 -25.91 4.91
N TYR A 104 -13.09 -27.15 4.47
CA TYR A 104 -11.92 -27.50 3.67
C TYR A 104 -11.91 -26.75 2.33
N SER A 105 -13.06 -26.59 1.69
CA SER A 105 -13.17 -25.81 0.46
C SER A 105 -12.87 -24.31 0.65
N THR A 106 -13.10 -23.76 1.84
CA THR A 106 -12.84 -22.35 2.17
C THR A 106 -11.37 -22.06 2.45
N ILE A 107 -10.56 -23.06 2.83
CA ILE A 107 -9.10 -22.91 2.99
C ILE A 107 -8.44 -22.87 1.59
N ASP A 108 -8.58 -21.74 0.91
CA ASP A 108 -8.07 -21.53 -0.43
C ASP A 108 -6.91 -20.53 -0.46
N VAL A 109 -6.63 -19.96 -1.64
CA VAL A 109 -5.56 -18.98 -1.85
C VAL A 109 -5.71 -17.74 -0.97
N PHE A 110 -6.93 -17.35 -0.61
CA PHE A 110 -7.20 -16.20 0.24
C PHE A 110 -6.82 -16.49 1.69
N ALA A 111 -7.20 -17.65 2.23
CA ALA A 111 -6.78 -18.08 3.56
C ALA A 111 -5.24 -18.12 3.70
N TRP A 112 -4.53 -18.62 2.68
CA TRP A 112 -3.06 -18.56 2.63
C TRP A 112 -2.52 -17.14 2.49
N GLY A 113 -3.20 -16.29 1.72
CA GLY A 113 -2.90 -14.87 1.57
C GLY A 113 -3.00 -14.12 2.90
N HIS A 114 -4.04 -14.39 3.68
CA HIS A 114 -4.20 -13.89 5.05
C HIS A 114 -3.03 -14.36 5.92
N PHE A 115 -2.81 -15.67 6.03
CA PHE A 115 -1.74 -16.20 6.86
C PHE A 115 -0.35 -15.62 6.51
N LEU A 116 0.05 -15.69 5.24
CA LEU A 116 1.36 -15.22 4.78
C LEU A 116 1.47 -13.70 4.86
N GLY A 117 0.41 -12.98 4.50
CA GLY A 117 0.34 -11.53 4.57
C GLY A 117 0.52 -11.03 6.01
N TRP A 118 -0.14 -11.68 6.97
CA TRP A 118 -0.02 -11.35 8.39
C TRP A 118 1.32 -11.75 8.99
N ALA A 119 1.91 -12.86 8.56
CA ALA A 119 3.28 -13.19 8.90
C ALA A 119 4.28 -12.12 8.42
N PHE A 120 4.14 -11.64 7.18
CA PHE A 120 5.00 -10.59 6.63
C PHE A 120 4.79 -9.24 7.34
N LYS A 121 3.54 -8.83 7.53
CA LYS A 121 3.20 -7.62 8.31
C LYS A 121 3.77 -7.69 9.72
N ALA A 122 3.73 -8.86 10.35
CA ALA A 122 4.30 -9.06 11.67
C ALA A 122 5.83 -8.89 11.71
N VAL A 123 6.54 -9.37 10.70
CA VAL A 123 7.99 -9.16 10.55
C VAL A 123 8.34 -7.67 10.36
N LEU A 124 7.45 -6.90 9.72
CA LEU A 124 7.62 -5.47 9.49
C LEU A 124 7.28 -4.61 10.72
N ILE A 125 6.10 -4.77 11.30
CA ILE A 125 5.57 -3.92 12.38
C ILE A 125 6.13 -4.34 13.75
N ARG A 126 6.38 -5.64 13.94
CA ARG A 126 6.98 -6.25 15.15
C ARG A 126 6.29 -5.89 16.46
N HIS A 127 4.97 -5.68 16.43
CA HIS A 127 4.20 -5.37 17.62
C HIS A 127 2.80 -5.98 17.55
N ALA A 128 2.52 -6.96 18.42
CA ALA A 128 1.28 -7.73 18.43
C ALA A 128 0.02 -6.86 18.51
N GLY A 129 -0.04 -5.87 19.42
CA GLY A 129 -1.26 -5.07 19.61
C GLY A 129 -1.68 -4.28 18.36
N ILE A 130 -0.74 -3.57 17.73
CA ILE A 130 -0.95 -2.87 16.45
C ILE A 130 -1.38 -3.86 15.36
N LEU A 131 -0.73 -5.02 15.26
CA LEU A 131 -1.08 -6.03 14.25
C LEU A 131 -2.52 -6.54 14.43
N TRP A 132 -2.91 -6.91 15.64
CA TRP A 132 -4.28 -7.31 15.94
C TRP A 132 -5.30 -6.20 15.66
N ALA A 133 -4.98 -4.96 16.00
CA ALA A 133 -5.85 -3.81 15.71
C ALA A 133 -6.03 -3.59 14.20
N ILE A 134 -4.94 -3.66 13.42
CA ILE A 134 -5.02 -3.56 11.96
C ILE A 134 -5.78 -4.77 11.39
N SER A 135 -5.64 -5.96 11.99
CA SER A 135 -6.33 -7.16 11.53
C SER A 135 -7.83 -7.00 11.63
N VAL A 136 -8.33 -6.55 12.77
CA VAL A 136 -9.77 -6.30 12.94
C VAL A 136 -10.23 -5.16 12.02
N MET A 137 -9.42 -4.10 11.86
CA MET A 137 -9.76 -2.98 10.97
C MET A 137 -9.84 -3.41 9.50
N TRP A 138 -9.02 -4.39 9.09
CA TRP A 138 -9.01 -4.91 7.73
C TRP A 138 -10.33 -5.63 7.41
N GLU A 139 -10.80 -6.51 8.28
CA GLU A 139 -12.10 -7.17 8.09
C GLU A 139 -13.26 -6.18 8.05
N ILE A 140 -13.23 -5.15 8.92
CA ILE A 140 -14.25 -4.08 8.89
C ILE A 140 -14.24 -3.38 7.52
N THR A 141 -13.06 -3.21 6.94
CA THR A 141 -12.89 -2.60 5.62
C THR A 141 -13.48 -3.50 4.54
N GLU A 142 -13.24 -4.81 4.60
CA GLU A 142 -13.81 -5.79 3.66
C GLU A 142 -15.34 -5.83 3.74
N ILE A 143 -15.91 -5.89 4.93
CA ILE A 143 -17.37 -5.78 5.14
C ILE A 143 -17.91 -4.47 4.57
N THR A 144 -17.21 -3.35 4.82
CA THR A 144 -17.62 -2.03 4.33
C THR A 144 -17.65 -1.98 2.80
N PHE A 145 -16.68 -2.62 2.14
CA PHE A 145 -16.52 -2.62 0.69
C PHE A 145 -17.05 -3.87 -0.02
N ALA A 146 -17.76 -4.76 0.67
CA ALA A 146 -18.36 -5.96 0.09
C ALA A 146 -19.37 -5.66 -1.03
N HIS A 147 -19.94 -4.44 -1.03
CA HIS A 147 -20.80 -3.97 -2.11
C HIS A 147 -20.04 -3.66 -3.43
N LEU A 148 -18.72 -3.43 -3.37
CA LEU A 148 -17.89 -3.18 -4.55
C LEU A 148 -17.29 -4.47 -5.11
N LEU A 149 -16.87 -5.39 -4.23
CA LEU A 149 -16.27 -6.67 -4.61
C LEU A 149 -17.08 -7.82 -4.01
N PRO A 150 -17.83 -8.59 -4.84
CA PRO A 150 -18.63 -9.72 -4.38
C PRO A 150 -17.83 -10.81 -3.65
N ASN A 151 -16.52 -10.90 -3.91
CA ASN A 151 -15.64 -11.86 -3.22
C ASN A 151 -15.54 -11.60 -1.72
N PHE A 152 -15.75 -10.37 -1.24
CA PHE A 152 -15.75 -10.04 0.19
C PHE A 152 -17.08 -10.38 0.89
N VAL A 153 -18.06 -10.91 0.15
CA VAL A 153 -19.29 -11.42 0.75
C VAL A 153 -19.01 -12.82 1.26
N GLU A 154 -18.57 -12.90 2.51
CA GLU A 154 -18.15 -14.13 3.18
C GLU A 154 -19.04 -14.43 4.38
N CYS A 155 -18.91 -15.64 4.92
CA CYS A 155 -19.65 -16.02 6.11
C CYS A 155 -19.07 -15.39 7.38
N TRP A 156 -19.92 -15.13 8.37
CA TRP A 156 -19.48 -14.52 9.64
C TRP A 156 -18.36 -15.33 10.32
N TRP A 157 -18.40 -16.66 10.21
CA TRP A 157 -17.38 -17.54 10.78
C TRP A 157 -16.10 -17.56 9.95
N ASP A 158 -16.19 -17.27 8.66
CA ASP A 158 -15.04 -17.16 7.77
C ASP A 158 -14.23 -15.93 8.19
N ALA A 159 -14.84 -14.75 8.06
CA ALA A 159 -14.23 -13.47 8.41
C ALA A 159 -13.75 -13.40 9.88
N LEU A 160 -14.57 -13.84 10.85
CA LEU A 160 -14.20 -13.71 12.27
C LEU A 160 -13.31 -14.83 12.77
N ILE A 161 -13.58 -16.09 12.41
CA ILE A 161 -12.87 -17.23 12.99
C ILE A 161 -11.72 -17.64 12.07
N LEU A 162 -12.01 -17.91 10.79
CA LEU A 162 -10.97 -18.39 9.87
C LEU A 162 -9.96 -17.27 9.60
N ASP A 163 -10.40 -16.08 9.24
CA ASP A 163 -9.48 -15.01 8.85
C ASP A 163 -8.84 -14.35 10.07
N VAL A 164 -9.60 -13.68 10.94
CA VAL A 164 -9.01 -12.95 12.08
C VAL A 164 -8.32 -13.85 13.09
N LEU A 165 -9.01 -14.86 13.59
CA LEU A 165 -8.49 -15.64 14.72
C LEU A 165 -7.46 -16.68 14.27
N ILE A 166 -7.73 -17.40 13.19
CA ILE A 166 -6.88 -18.49 12.73
C ILE A 166 -5.79 -17.96 11.79
N CYS A 167 -6.10 -17.53 10.58
CA CYS A 167 -5.12 -17.17 9.56
C CYS A 167 -4.27 -15.97 10.00
N ASN A 168 -4.91 -14.85 10.33
CA ASN A 168 -4.24 -13.61 10.73
C ASN A 168 -3.52 -13.82 12.08
N GLY A 169 -4.21 -14.41 13.06
CA GLY A 169 -3.65 -14.71 14.39
C GLY A 169 -2.42 -15.62 14.34
N LEU A 170 -2.49 -16.72 13.58
CA LEU A 170 -1.34 -17.63 13.38
C LEU A 170 -0.23 -16.95 12.59
N GLY A 171 -0.57 -16.19 11.53
CA GLY A 171 0.40 -15.41 10.76
C GLY A 171 1.17 -14.44 11.66
N ILE A 172 0.46 -13.67 12.49
CA ILE A 172 1.06 -12.77 13.47
C ILE A 172 1.98 -13.53 14.43
N TRP A 173 1.51 -14.65 14.97
CA TRP A 173 2.31 -15.45 15.90
C TRP A 173 3.58 -15.98 15.24
N VAL A 174 3.48 -16.56 14.04
CA VAL A 174 4.63 -17.06 13.26
C VAL A 174 5.60 -15.94 12.95
N GLY A 175 5.13 -14.80 12.43
CA GLY A 175 5.99 -13.68 12.08
C GLY A 175 6.75 -13.11 13.29
N LEU A 176 6.08 -12.98 14.44
CA LEU A 176 6.74 -12.57 15.69
C LEU A 176 7.71 -13.63 16.23
N ARG A 177 7.42 -14.92 16.04
CA ARG A 177 8.35 -16.01 16.39
C ARG A 177 9.59 -15.99 15.50
N ILE A 178 9.44 -15.72 14.21
CA ILE A 178 10.56 -15.51 13.28
C ILE A 178 11.42 -14.33 13.75
N CYS A 179 10.80 -13.19 14.10
CA CYS A 179 11.54 -12.06 14.64
C CYS A 179 12.34 -12.42 15.89
N LYS A 180 11.74 -13.19 16.81
CA LYS A 180 12.43 -13.65 18.01
C LYS A 180 13.56 -14.64 17.71
N ALA A 181 13.33 -15.59 16.80
CA ALA A 181 14.33 -16.59 16.42
C ALA A 181 15.54 -15.98 15.71
N LEU A 182 15.33 -14.91 14.95
CA LEU A 182 16.38 -14.18 14.24
C LEU A 182 16.96 -13.00 15.05
N GLU A 183 16.58 -12.87 16.33
CA GLU A 183 16.99 -11.76 17.22
C GLU A 183 16.82 -10.38 16.57
N MET A 184 15.73 -10.19 15.83
CA MET A 184 15.46 -8.94 15.12
C MET A 184 15.23 -7.81 16.12
N ARG A 185 15.69 -6.60 15.76
CA ARG A 185 15.50 -5.40 16.57
C ARG A 185 14.03 -5.20 16.94
N GLU A 186 13.76 -5.10 18.23
CA GLU A 186 12.46 -4.73 18.78
C GLU A 186 12.19 -3.24 18.58
N TYR A 187 10.99 -2.89 18.13
CA TYR A 187 10.53 -1.52 18.02
C TYR A 187 9.72 -1.16 19.26
N LYS A 188 10.20 -0.17 20.02
CA LYS A 188 9.44 0.41 21.12
C LYS A 188 8.46 1.43 20.57
N TRP A 189 7.28 0.96 20.21
CA TRP A 189 6.13 1.82 19.95
C TRP A 189 5.77 2.51 21.27
N ALA A 190 5.88 3.84 21.31
CA ALA A 190 5.72 4.63 22.53
C ALA A 190 4.45 4.21 23.29
N SER A 191 4.63 3.58 24.45
CA SER A 191 3.54 2.93 25.17
C SER A 191 2.93 3.90 26.18
N ILE A 192 1.61 4.04 26.15
CA ILE A 192 0.85 4.73 27.21
C ILE A 192 1.08 4.05 28.58
N LYS A 193 1.52 2.78 28.59
CA LYS A 193 1.83 2.03 29.81
C LYS A 193 3.07 2.52 30.54
N ASP A 194 4.01 3.17 29.84
CA ASP A 194 5.23 3.73 30.45
C ASP A 194 4.93 5.05 31.21
N ILE A 195 3.70 5.57 31.09
CA ILE A 195 3.23 6.76 31.79
C ILE A 195 2.50 6.31 33.06
N SER A 196 3.06 6.64 34.23
CA SER A 196 2.51 6.22 35.53
C SER A 196 1.22 6.96 35.91
N THR A 197 1.03 8.19 35.47
CA THR A 197 -0.10 9.04 35.88
C THR A 197 -1.27 8.97 34.88
N THR A 198 -2.49 8.91 35.41
CA THR A 198 -3.73 8.98 34.61
C THR A 198 -3.80 10.27 33.78
N THR A 199 -3.41 11.40 34.37
CA THR A 199 -3.31 12.70 33.68
C THR A 199 -2.30 12.66 32.54
N GLY A 200 -1.15 11.99 32.73
CA GLY A 200 -0.14 11.85 31.68
C GLY A 200 -0.62 10.98 30.51
N LYS A 201 -1.37 9.90 30.81
CA LYS A 201 -2.00 9.05 29.78
C LYS A 201 -3.02 9.83 28.96
N LEU A 202 -3.91 10.58 29.61
CA LEU A 202 -4.91 11.41 28.92
C LEU A 202 -4.25 12.52 28.09
N LYS A 203 -3.25 13.20 28.66
CA LYS A 203 -2.46 14.21 27.95
C LYS A 203 -1.79 13.63 26.70
N ARG A 204 -1.22 12.43 26.77
CA ARG A 204 -0.59 11.76 25.63
C ARG A 204 -1.60 11.44 24.52
N VAL A 205 -2.78 10.93 24.87
CA VAL A 205 -3.84 10.64 23.91
C VAL A 205 -4.31 11.92 23.21
N VAL A 206 -4.59 12.99 23.97
CA VAL A 206 -5.02 14.27 23.41
C VAL A 206 -3.94 14.88 22.51
N LEU A 207 -2.67 14.86 22.94
CA LEU A 207 -1.58 15.41 22.16
C LEU A 207 -1.30 14.65 20.85
N GLN A 208 -1.74 13.41 20.73
CA GLN A 208 -1.62 12.64 19.48
C GLN A 208 -2.54 13.17 18.37
N PHE A 209 -3.56 13.96 18.74
CA PHE A 209 -4.43 14.67 17.80
C PHE A 209 -4.07 16.16 17.66
N THR A 210 -2.92 16.58 18.18
CA THR A 210 -2.41 17.95 18.01
C THR A 210 -1.13 17.96 17.16
N PRO A 211 -0.85 19.04 16.42
CA PRO A 211 0.39 19.15 15.65
C PRO A 211 1.63 19.06 16.53
N GLU A 212 2.73 18.56 15.98
CA GLU A 212 4.03 18.41 16.67
C GLU A 212 4.52 19.72 17.28
N SER A 213 4.27 20.84 16.61
CA SER A 213 4.50 22.17 17.14
C SER A 213 3.38 23.13 16.73
N PHE A 214 3.06 24.06 17.63
CA PHE A 214 2.20 25.19 17.31
C PHE A 214 3.09 26.37 16.93
N THR A 215 3.12 26.70 15.64
CA THR A 215 3.84 27.88 15.15
C THR A 215 2.97 29.11 15.36
N SER A 216 3.46 30.08 16.16
CA SER A 216 2.77 31.35 16.31
C SER A 216 2.97 32.20 15.05
N ILE A 217 1.93 32.35 14.23
CA ILE A 217 1.93 33.30 13.12
C ILE A 217 1.65 34.69 13.67
N ARG A 218 2.65 35.57 13.62
CA ARG A 218 2.49 36.99 13.94
C ARG A 218 2.02 37.72 12.70
N TRP A 219 0.71 37.80 12.53
CA TRP A 219 0.05 38.36 11.34
C TRP A 219 0.49 39.79 10.98
N LEU A 220 0.88 40.59 11.98
CA LEU A 220 1.30 41.99 11.80
C LEU A 220 2.82 42.19 11.87
N ASP A 221 3.60 41.10 11.94
CA ASP A 221 5.05 41.22 11.88
C ASP A 221 5.46 41.60 10.44
N PRO A 222 6.24 42.69 10.25
CA PRO A 222 6.68 43.13 8.92
C PRO A 222 7.41 42.05 8.12
N LYS A 223 8.02 41.06 8.79
CA LYS A 223 8.73 39.96 8.13
C LYS A 223 7.85 38.75 7.84
N SER A 224 6.58 38.75 8.26
CA SER A 224 5.66 37.62 8.04
C SER A 224 5.28 37.46 6.57
N THR A 225 5.02 36.21 6.16
CA THR A 225 4.60 35.87 4.80
C THR A 225 3.30 36.57 4.40
N ALA A 226 2.37 36.73 5.34
CA ALA A 226 1.09 37.41 5.11
C ALA A 226 1.27 38.91 4.83
N MET A 227 2.13 39.61 5.60
CA MET A 227 2.41 41.03 5.35
C MET A 227 3.18 41.26 4.04
N ARG A 228 4.08 40.35 3.66
CA ARG A 228 4.75 40.40 2.34
C ARG A 228 3.73 40.26 1.21
N PHE A 229 2.80 39.33 1.33
CA PHE A 229 1.72 39.15 0.35
C PHE A 229 0.83 40.39 0.27
N ALA A 230 0.39 40.92 1.41
CA ALA A 230 -0.40 42.15 1.47
C ALA A 230 0.33 43.36 0.86
N ALA A 231 1.64 43.50 1.11
CA ALA A 231 2.47 44.55 0.53
C ALA A 231 2.59 44.41 -1.00
N VAL A 232 2.73 43.18 -1.53
CA VAL A 232 2.73 42.94 -2.98
C VAL A 232 1.36 43.25 -3.58
N CYS A 233 0.25 42.82 -2.96
CA CYS A 233 -1.09 43.18 -3.42
C CYS A 233 -1.31 44.70 -3.43
N GLN A 234 -0.86 45.40 -2.39
CA GLN A 234 -0.94 46.86 -2.32
C GLN A 234 -0.09 47.52 -3.42
N LEU A 235 1.11 47.01 -3.68
CA LEU A 235 1.97 47.48 -4.77
C LEU A 235 1.30 47.29 -6.14
N VAL A 236 0.72 46.12 -6.39
CA VAL A 236 0.01 45.82 -7.63
C VAL A 236 -1.20 46.73 -7.80
N ILE A 237 -2.00 46.93 -6.75
CA ILE A 237 -3.17 47.83 -6.80
C ILE A 237 -2.72 49.28 -7.06
N PHE A 238 -1.67 49.74 -6.38
CA PHE A 238 -1.12 51.08 -6.58
C PHE A 238 -0.67 51.27 -8.03
N TRP A 239 0.07 50.31 -8.58
CA TRP A 239 0.52 50.32 -9.98
C TRP A 239 -0.67 50.42 -10.93
N GLN A 240 -1.68 49.56 -10.76
CA GLN A 240 -2.87 49.54 -11.62
C GLN A 240 -3.68 50.84 -11.55
N VAL A 241 -3.70 51.51 -10.40
CA VAL A 241 -4.36 52.82 -10.24
C VAL A 241 -3.53 53.95 -10.86
N THR A 242 -2.19 53.88 -10.81
CA THR A 242 -1.31 54.87 -11.44
C THR A 242 -1.21 54.75 -12.96
N GLU A 243 -1.44 53.56 -13.53
CA GLU A 243 -1.48 53.34 -14.99
C GLU A 243 -2.84 53.65 -15.62
N LEU A 244 -3.87 53.92 -14.80
CA LEU A 244 -5.19 54.37 -15.25
C LEU A 244 -5.21 55.89 -15.51
#